data_AF-A0A850GDB5-F1
#
_entry.id   AF-A0A850GDB5-F1
#
_cell.length_a   1.000
_cell.length_b   1.000
_cell.length_c   1.000
_cell.angle_alpha   90.00
_cell.angle_beta   90.00
_cell.angle_gamma   90.00
#
_symmetry.space_group_name_H-M   'P 1'
#
loop_
_entity.id
_entity.type
_entity.pdbx_description
1 polymer ?
#
loop_
_entity_poly.entity_id
_entity_poly.type
_entity_poly.pdbx_seq_one_letter_code
_entity_poly.pdbx_strand_id
1 'polypeptide(L)'
;MADAHTHADEQTRGQDRLASVDAGETLVDGEDPRDDDLAADDCAPDLDDAYDDDAYDNDEYDDDEYDEYEDDEHRYGGAAGFTLLEVLIAVAILSVVMTSMLGSQLNSMQATRYARDISAAALLADWQIIELEWQHRKDGWTNSDVEVEGDFSDQGWDDITWKCTIHFIELPEYNQLIEAKDDVDEAAGDDDNMMDAGDQAFAGLGMVWAMIKEAIEAAIRKVDCEVQWTSGGIEQRYAIQTFWTDPMALQNVSAASDDEFTDEDDDSGTTEDSDTSSSSSSGTSTKSMQVGVDK
;
A
#
# COMPACT_ATOMS: atom_id res chain seq x y z
N MET A 1 -51.45 -49.51 37.94
CA MET A 1 -50.04 -49.84 38.21
C MET A 1 -49.19 -48.73 37.64
N ALA A 2 -48.51 -47.98 38.52
CA ALA A 2 -47.44 -46.98 38.34
C ALA A 2 -47.69 -45.83 37.34
N ASP A 3 -47.92 -44.59 37.77
CA ASP A 3 -47.00 -43.60 38.39
C ASP A 3 -45.90 -43.09 37.47
N ALA A 4 -46.03 -41.82 37.03
CA ALA A 4 -45.03 -40.75 37.11
C ALA A 4 -45.35 -39.64 36.08
N HIS A 5 -46.20 -38.69 36.48
CA HIS A 5 -46.24 -37.35 35.88
C HIS A 5 -45.31 -36.46 36.70
N THR A 6 -44.23 -35.95 36.10
CA THR A 6 -43.37 -34.93 36.70
C THR A 6 -42.79 -34.04 35.60
N HIS A 7 -42.72 -32.75 35.90
CA HIS A 7 -42.07 -31.65 35.18
C HIS A 7 -42.82 -30.98 34.03
N ALA A 8 -43.77 -30.12 34.42
CA ALA A 8 -43.98 -28.82 33.80
C ALA A 8 -43.57 -27.76 34.83
N ASP A 9 -42.46 -27.05 34.60
CA ASP A 9 -42.15 -25.70 35.10
C ASP A 9 -40.66 -25.42 34.87
N GLU A 10 -40.33 -24.67 33.82
CA GLU A 10 -39.19 -23.72 33.75
C GLU A 10 -39.00 -23.24 32.30
N GLN A 11 -39.85 -22.32 31.84
CA GLN A 11 -39.52 -21.49 30.69
C GLN A 11 -40.39 -20.23 30.70
N THR A 12 -40.03 -19.25 31.53
CA THR A 12 -40.41 -17.82 31.42
C THR A 12 -39.82 -17.04 32.60
N ARG A 13 -38.50 -16.83 32.58
CA ARG A 13 -37.83 -15.81 33.38
C ARG A 13 -36.52 -15.45 32.68
N GLY A 14 -36.46 -14.26 32.10
CA GLY A 14 -35.23 -13.78 31.43
C GLY A 14 -35.42 -12.81 30.28
N GLN A 15 -36.58 -12.15 30.16
CA GLN A 15 -36.71 -10.95 29.34
C GLN A 15 -37.10 -9.81 30.28
N ASP A 16 -36.09 -9.22 30.92
CA ASP A 16 -36.13 -7.88 31.50
C ASP A 16 -34.82 -7.65 32.25
N ARG A 17 -33.85 -7.03 31.55
CA ARG A 17 -32.73 -6.22 32.06
C ARG A 17 -31.65 -6.17 30.99
N LEU A 18 -31.58 -5.06 30.27
CA LEU A 18 -30.48 -4.09 30.40
C LEU A 18 -30.83 -2.89 29.52
N ALA A 19 -31.08 -1.78 30.20
CA ALA A 19 -31.26 -0.47 29.62
C ALA A 19 -29.89 0.20 29.43
N SER A 20 -29.86 1.08 28.42
CA SER A 20 -29.18 2.38 28.41
C SER A 20 -27.69 2.42 28.75
N VAL A 21 -26.87 2.51 27.69
CA VAL A 21 -25.61 3.26 27.66
C VAL A 21 -25.68 4.04 26.35
N ASP A 22 -26.28 5.23 26.37
CA ASP A 22 -25.64 6.53 26.56
C ASP A 22 -24.64 6.83 25.42
N ALA A 23 -25.18 7.50 24.40
CA ALA A 23 -24.46 8.06 23.28
C ALA A 23 -23.86 9.41 23.72
N GLY A 24 -22.56 9.41 23.98
CA GLY A 24 -21.78 10.63 24.10
C GLY A 24 -21.25 11.05 22.74
N GLU A 25 -22.01 11.89 22.05
CA GLU A 25 -21.51 12.73 20.95
C GLU A 25 -20.54 13.75 21.53
N THR A 26 -19.26 13.66 21.17
CA THR A 26 -18.32 14.78 21.29
C THR A 26 -18.10 15.36 19.90
N LEU A 27 -18.79 16.48 19.64
CA LEU A 27 -18.36 17.47 18.66
C LEU A 27 -16.89 17.80 18.93
N VAL A 28 -16.02 17.53 17.95
CA VAL A 28 -14.70 18.14 17.87
C VAL A 28 -14.81 19.17 16.75
N ASP A 29 -14.69 20.42 17.17
CA ASP A 29 -14.68 21.61 16.33
C ASP A 29 -13.65 21.50 15.21
N GLY A 30 -14.06 22.00 14.05
CA GLY A 30 -13.19 22.17 12.89
C GLY A 30 -12.20 23.30 13.13
N GLU A 31 -10.92 22.97 13.00
CA GLU A 31 -9.85 23.93 12.73
C GLU A 31 -9.12 23.47 11.46
N ASP A 32 -9.45 24.14 10.36
CA ASP A 32 -8.59 24.28 9.18
C ASP A 32 -7.45 25.24 9.58
N PRO A 33 -6.19 24.81 9.45
CA PRO A 33 -5.27 25.64 8.69
C PRO A 33 -4.46 24.82 7.70
N ARG A 34 -4.78 25.07 6.43
CA ARG A 34 -3.85 25.19 5.31
C ARG A 34 -2.57 25.93 5.71
N ASP A 35 -1.51 25.55 4.99
CA ASP A 35 -0.18 26.16 4.90
C ASP A 35 0.83 25.66 5.92
N ASP A 36 1.50 24.54 5.59
CA ASP A 36 2.91 24.34 5.91
C ASP A 36 3.57 23.54 4.79
N ASP A 37 4.20 24.30 3.88
CA ASP A 37 5.27 23.85 3.00
C ASP A 37 6.39 23.22 3.84
N LEU A 38 6.33 21.90 4.05
CA LEU A 38 7.47 21.14 4.55
C LEU A 38 8.04 20.29 3.43
N ALA A 39 9.06 20.89 2.84
CA ALA A 39 10.07 20.30 1.98
C ALA A 39 10.31 18.82 2.31
N ALA A 40 10.24 18.01 1.26
CA ALA A 40 10.90 16.72 1.21
C ALA A 40 12.40 16.96 1.38
N ASP A 41 12.89 16.83 2.62
CA ASP A 41 14.32 16.71 2.88
C ASP A 41 14.74 15.26 2.56
N ASP A 42 15.51 15.18 1.49
CA ASP A 42 16.29 14.05 1.02
C ASP A 42 17.02 13.34 2.17
N CYS A 43 16.52 12.17 2.56
CA CYS A 43 17.27 11.20 3.36
C CYS A 43 17.81 10.10 2.43
N ALA A 44 18.69 10.48 1.50
CA ALA A 44 19.63 9.56 0.88
C ALA A 44 20.98 9.73 1.61
N PRO A 45 21.51 8.70 2.29
CA PRO A 45 22.90 8.74 2.74
C PRO A 45 23.80 8.52 1.52
N ASP A 46 24.37 9.60 1.00
CA ASP A 46 25.48 9.56 0.06
C ASP A 46 26.68 8.85 0.70
N LEU A 47 26.88 7.61 0.27
CA LEU A 47 28.01 6.74 0.62
C LEU A 47 29.19 7.05 -0.30
N ASP A 48 29.77 8.25 -0.20
CA ASP A 48 30.97 8.63 -0.94
C ASP A 48 31.96 9.44 -0.07
N ASP A 49 32.15 9.05 1.19
CA ASP A 49 33.31 9.48 1.96
C ASP A 49 34.48 8.52 1.68
N ALA A 50 35.14 8.82 0.57
CA ALA A 50 36.47 8.37 0.26
C ALA A 50 37.41 8.68 1.44
N TYR A 51 38.10 7.64 1.89
CA TYR A 51 39.30 7.75 2.72
C TYR A 51 40.33 8.63 2.01
N ASP A 52 40.40 9.91 2.38
CA ASP A 52 41.57 10.75 2.08
C ASP A 52 42.62 10.55 3.17
N ASP A 53 43.58 9.72 2.80
CA ASP A 53 44.77 9.30 3.54
C ASP A 53 45.91 10.27 3.22
N ASP A 54 45.77 11.54 3.62
CA ASP A 54 46.78 12.55 3.29
C ASP A 54 47.29 13.30 4.52
N ALA A 55 48.56 12.99 4.79
CA ALA A 55 49.59 13.91 5.30
C ALA A 55 49.39 14.46 6.72
N TYR A 56 49.99 13.75 7.66
CA TYR A 56 50.66 14.37 8.81
C TYR A 56 51.74 15.32 8.31
N ASP A 57 51.39 16.60 8.13
CA ASP A 57 52.39 17.66 8.00
C ASP A 57 52.81 18.12 9.40
N ASN A 58 54.09 17.95 9.64
CA ASN A 58 54.75 18.17 10.91
C ASN A 58 55.41 19.55 10.83
N ASP A 59 54.58 20.58 10.89
CA ASP A 59 55.05 21.96 10.83
C ASP A 59 55.07 22.57 12.22
N GLU A 60 56.31 22.69 12.68
CA GLU A 60 56.85 23.95 13.22
C GLU A 60 56.30 24.37 14.59
N TYR A 61 57.03 23.90 15.60
CA TYR A 61 57.14 24.55 16.90
C TYR A 61 57.65 25.98 16.71
N ASP A 62 56.74 26.95 16.71
CA ASP A 62 57.07 28.30 17.17
C ASP A 62 56.95 28.31 18.71
N ASP A 63 58.11 28.15 19.35
CA ASP A 63 58.41 28.81 20.61
C ASP A 63 58.01 30.28 20.45
N ASP A 64 57.15 30.79 21.32
CA ASP A 64 57.34 32.08 22.00
C ASP A 64 56.11 32.44 22.85
N GLU A 65 56.40 33.06 23.99
CA GLU A 65 55.48 33.83 24.83
C GLU A 65 54.70 33.06 25.92
N TYR A 66 55.50 32.63 26.91
CA TYR A 66 55.03 32.40 28.28
C TYR A 66 54.59 33.74 28.90
N ASP A 67 53.29 34.04 28.86
CA ASP A 67 52.70 34.99 29.79
C ASP A 67 52.49 34.30 31.14
N GLU A 68 53.34 34.71 32.07
CA GLU A 68 53.36 34.40 33.49
C GLU A 68 52.09 34.93 34.16
N TYR A 69 51.02 34.13 34.16
CA TYR A 69 49.92 34.33 35.09
C TYR A 69 50.34 33.78 36.45
N GLU A 70 50.74 34.71 37.32
CA GLU A 70 51.07 34.51 38.72
C GLU A 70 50.01 33.65 39.43
N ASP A 71 50.50 32.53 39.94
CA ASP A 71 50.09 31.81 41.14
C ASP A 71 48.98 32.48 41.99
N ASP A 72 47.79 31.91 41.91
CA ASP A 72 46.96 31.67 43.09
C ASP A 72 46.79 30.15 43.26
N GLU A 73 47.88 29.49 43.68
CA GLU A 73 47.89 28.13 44.24
C GLU A 73 47.01 28.10 45.51
N HIS A 74 45.70 28.03 45.36
CA HIS A 74 44.83 27.46 46.39
C HIS A 74 45.03 25.94 46.42
N ARG A 75 46.15 25.51 47.04
CA ARG A 75 46.36 24.14 47.50
C ARG A 75 45.25 23.73 48.48
N TYR A 76 44.13 23.25 47.97
CA TYR A 76 43.25 22.35 48.70
C TYR A 76 43.85 20.94 48.69
N GLY A 77 45.04 20.83 49.28
CA GLY A 77 45.73 19.56 49.54
C GLY A 77 45.22 18.93 50.83
N GLY A 78 43.94 18.63 50.90
CA GLY A 78 43.38 17.75 51.93
C GLY A 78 42.87 16.50 51.23
N ALA A 79 43.49 15.35 51.47
CA ALA A 79 43.00 14.06 50.99
C ALA A 79 41.64 13.77 51.64
N ALA A 80 40.57 14.32 51.06
CA ALA A 80 39.20 14.08 51.46
C ALA A 80 38.81 12.70 50.94
N GLY A 81 38.68 11.74 51.86
CA GLY A 81 38.07 10.46 51.54
C GLY A 81 36.60 10.65 51.15
N PHE A 82 36.10 9.86 50.21
CA PHE A 82 34.69 9.84 49.85
C PHE A 82 33.83 9.59 51.09
N THR A 83 32.80 10.40 51.29
CA THR A 83 31.87 10.16 52.37
C THR A 83 31.03 8.92 52.06
N LEU A 84 30.67 8.15 53.08
CA LEU A 84 29.78 6.99 52.92
C LEU A 84 28.44 7.40 52.27
N LEU A 85 27.98 8.61 52.55
CA LEU A 85 26.78 9.20 51.98
C LEU A 85 26.91 9.42 50.47
N GLU A 86 28.05 9.91 50.00
CA GLU A 86 28.29 10.17 48.58
C GLU A 86 28.38 8.89 47.76
N VAL A 87 29.06 7.86 48.27
CA VAL A 87 29.10 6.53 47.62
C VAL A 87 27.70 5.92 47.54
N LEU A 88 26.89 6.06 48.58
CA LEU A 88 25.49 5.60 48.55
C LEU A 88 24.67 6.33 47.49
N ILE A 89 24.83 7.66 47.37
CA ILE A 89 24.14 8.45 46.34
C ILE A 89 24.62 8.05 44.94
N ALA A 90 25.92 7.87 44.73
CA ALA A 90 26.48 7.47 43.44
C ALA A 90 25.95 6.10 42.98
N VAL A 91 25.94 5.10 43.88
CA VAL A 91 25.40 3.76 43.57
C VAL A 91 23.88 3.82 43.34
N ALA A 92 23.15 4.65 44.09
CA ALA A 92 21.71 4.83 43.87
C ALA A 92 21.42 5.39 42.47
N ILE A 93 22.10 6.46 42.05
CA ILE A 93 21.92 7.05 40.70
C ILE A 93 22.32 6.04 39.62
N LEU A 94 23.45 5.33 39.78
CA LEU A 94 23.91 4.33 38.82
C LEU A 94 22.88 3.22 38.62
N SER A 95 22.24 2.75 39.71
CA SER A 95 21.22 1.70 39.63
C SER A 95 19.99 2.14 38.82
N VAL A 96 19.56 3.40 38.95
CA VAL A 96 18.43 3.97 38.20
C VAL A 96 18.77 4.07 36.72
N VAL A 97 19.97 4.55 36.37
CA VAL A 97 20.43 4.65 34.98
C VAL A 97 20.51 3.27 34.32
N MET A 98 21.08 2.28 35.01
CA MET A 98 21.21 0.91 34.48
C MET A 98 19.84 0.27 34.25
N THR A 99 18.89 0.49 35.18
CA THR A 99 17.51 -0.02 35.03
C THR A 99 16.82 0.60 33.82
N SER A 100 16.96 1.92 33.64
CA SER A 100 16.42 2.64 32.48
C SER A 100 17.00 2.11 31.15
N MET A 101 18.33 1.90 31.10
CA MET A 101 19.01 1.37 29.91
C MET A 101 18.56 -0.07 29.58
N LEU A 102 18.40 -0.94 30.59
CA LEU A 102 17.90 -2.30 30.38
C LEU A 102 16.47 -2.30 29.83
N GLY A 103 15.61 -1.41 30.33
CA GLY A 103 14.26 -1.23 29.77
C GLY A 103 14.26 -0.89 28.29
N SER A 104 15.15 0.04 27.88
CA SER A 104 15.31 0.40 26.46
C SER A 104 15.80 -0.78 25.60
N GLN A 105 16.75 -1.58 26.09
CA GLN A 105 17.23 -2.77 25.38
C GLN A 105 16.13 -3.82 25.19
N LEU A 106 15.30 -4.04 26.20
CA LEU A 106 14.18 -4.99 26.11
C LEU A 106 13.15 -4.55 25.06
N ASN A 107 12.82 -3.24 25.01
CA ASN A 107 11.94 -2.70 23.98
C ASN A 107 12.51 -2.88 22.57
N SER A 108 13.82 -2.63 22.39
CA SER A 108 14.49 -2.86 21.10
C SER A 108 14.46 -4.33 20.66
N MET A 109 14.63 -5.26 21.60
CA MET A 109 14.53 -6.70 21.30
C MET A 109 13.11 -7.10 20.89
N GLN A 110 12.09 -6.57 21.56
CA GLN A 110 10.69 -6.82 21.19
C GLN A 110 10.37 -6.26 19.80
N ALA A 111 10.78 -5.02 19.52
CA ALA A 111 10.61 -4.41 18.21
C ALA A 111 11.29 -5.23 17.10
N THR A 112 12.50 -5.73 17.35
CA THR A 112 13.23 -6.58 16.39
C THR A 112 12.50 -7.91 16.13
N ARG A 113 11.93 -8.53 17.16
CA ARG A 113 11.15 -9.77 16.99
C ARG A 113 9.89 -9.51 16.18
N TYR A 114 9.12 -8.49 16.56
CA TYR A 114 7.93 -8.09 15.81
C TYR A 114 8.24 -7.81 14.34
N ALA A 115 9.32 -7.07 14.06
CA ALA A 115 9.75 -6.77 12.69
C ALA A 115 10.12 -8.03 11.88
N ARG A 116 10.68 -9.06 12.52
CA ARG A 116 10.95 -10.35 11.87
C ARG A 116 9.66 -11.12 11.60
N ASP A 117 8.78 -11.17 12.59
CA ASP A 117 7.51 -11.90 12.50
C ASP A 117 6.62 -11.31 11.40
N ILE A 118 6.45 -9.98 11.35
CA ILE A 118 5.66 -9.31 10.31
C ILE A 118 6.26 -9.50 8.92
N SER A 119 7.60 -9.47 8.80
CA SER A 119 8.27 -9.68 7.51
C SER A 119 8.07 -11.12 7.02
N ALA A 120 8.16 -12.10 7.92
CA ALA A 120 7.87 -13.49 7.59
C ALA A 120 6.40 -13.68 7.18
N ALA A 121 5.45 -13.10 7.94
CA ALA A 121 4.03 -13.15 7.63
C ALA A 121 3.73 -12.51 6.26
N ALA A 122 4.36 -11.38 5.92
CA ALA A 122 4.19 -10.74 4.62
C ALA A 122 4.70 -11.60 3.47
N LEU A 123 5.91 -12.17 3.58
CA LEU A 123 6.46 -13.06 2.56
C LEU A 123 5.63 -14.34 2.37
N LEU A 124 5.08 -14.87 3.47
CA LEU A 124 4.17 -16.02 3.42
C LEU A 124 2.83 -15.66 2.78
N ALA A 125 2.29 -14.48 3.08
CA ALA A 125 1.08 -13.97 2.44
C ALA A 125 1.28 -13.82 0.92
N ASP A 126 2.40 -13.21 0.51
CA ASP A 126 2.75 -13.07 -0.91
C ASP A 126 2.87 -14.44 -1.60
N TRP A 127 3.55 -15.39 -0.96
CA TRP A 127 3.66 -16.75 -1.47
C TRP A 127 2.27 -17.40 -1.63
N GLN A 128 1.40 -17.27 -0.63
CA GLN A 128 0.06 -17.85 -0.67
C GLN A 128 -0.81 -17.23 -1.76
N ILE A 129 -0.72 -15.92 -1.98
CA ILE A 129 -1.40 -15.23 -3.07
C ILE A 129 -0.95 -15.79 -4.42
N ILE A 130 0.36 -15.96 -4.63
CA ILE A 130 0.91 -16.48 -5.89
C ILE A 130 0.45 -17.93 -6.12
N GLU A 131 0.45 -18.76 -5.09
CA GLU A 131 -0.02 -20.14 -5.18
C GLU A 131 -1.52 -20.21 -5.53
N LEU A 132 -2.34 -19.39 -4.86
CA LEU A 132 -3.76 -19.30 -5.17
C LEU A 132 -4.02 -18.75 -6.57
N GLU A 133 -3.26 -17.77 -7.04
CA GLU A 133 -3.36 -17.25 -8.41
C GLU A 133 -3.06 -18.35 -9.43
N TRP A 134 -1.99 -19.12 -9.20
CA TRP A 134 -1.62 -20.22 -10.08
C TRP A 134 -2.68 -21.33 -10.09
N GLN A 135 -3.18 -21.70 -8.92
CA GLN A 135 -4.24 -22.70 -8.80
C GLN A 135 -5.52 -22.21 -9.49
N HIS A 136 -5.91 -20.95 -9.27
CA HIS A 136 -7.11 -20.37 -9.87
C HIS A 136 -7.02 -20.30 -11.40
N ARG A 137 -5.85 -19.95 -11.95
CA ARG A 137 -5.62 -19.97 -13.41
C ARG A 137 -5.73 -21.37 -14.01
N LYS A 138 -5.43 -22.42 -13.23
CA LYS A 138 -5.48 -23.82 -13.68
C LYS A 138 -6.87 -24.44 -13.55
N ASP A 139 -7.54 -24.20 -12.42
CA ASP A 139 -8.86 -24.77 -12.11
C ASP A 139 -9.99 -23.99 -12.80
N GLY A 140 -9.72 -22.74 -13.20
CA GLY A 140 -10.64 -21.85 -13.89
C GLY A 140 -11.37 -20.91 -12.94
N TRP A 141 -11.87 -19.80 -13.48
CA TRP A 141 -12.56 -18.77 -12.72
C TRP A 141 -13.98 -19.21 -12.37
N THR A 142 -14.34 -19.13 -11.08
CA THR A 142 -15.70 -19.35 -10.60
C THR A 142 -16.47 -18.04 -10.54
N ASN A 143 -17.81 -18.12 -10.67
CA ASN A 143 -18.72 -16.97 -10.58
C ASN A 143 -19.31 -16.82 -9.17
N SER A 144 -18.52 -17.14 -8.15
CA SER A 144 -18.91 -17.05 -6.75
C SER A 144 -17.69 -16.79 -5.89
N ASP A 145 -17.94 -16.19 -4.73
CA ASP A 145 -16.91 -16.03 -3.71
C ASP A 145 -16.40 -17.39 -3.24
N VAL A 146 -15.08 -17.50 -3.12
CA VAL A 146 -14.40 -18.71 -2.65
C VAL A 146 -13.55 -18.35 -1.46
N GLU A 147 -13.86 -18.95 -0.31
CA GLU A 147 -13.02 -18.89 0.87
C GLU A 147 -12.10 -20.10 0.93
N VAL A 148 -10.82 -19.86 1.16
CA VAL A 148 -9.80 -20.89 1.36
C VAL A 148 -9.05 -20.56 2.64
N GLU A 149 -8.81 -21.56 3.46
CA GLU A 149 -8.10 -21.43 4.73
C GLU A 149 -7.08 -22.55 4.90
N GLY A 150 -6.03 -22.27 5.66
CA GLY A 150 -4.96 -23.22 5.90
C GLY A 150 -3.92 -22.71 6.88
N ASP A 151 -2.81 -23.46 6.95
CA ASP A 151 -1.63 -23.13 7.74
C ASP A 151 -0.38 -23.19 6.86
N PHE A 152 0.75 -22.77 7.43
CA PHE A 152 2.07 -22.83 6.78
C PHE A 152 2.95 -23.95 7.37
N SER A 153 2.35 -25.03 7.87
CA SER A 153 3.08 -26.13 8.50
C SER A 153 4.06 -26.81 7.52
N ASP A 154 3.70 -26.90 6.23
CA ASP A 154 4.56 -27.43 5.16
C ASP A 154 5.83 -26.58 4.94
N GLN A 155 5.77 -25.28 5.23
CA GLN A 155 6.89 -24.33 5.12
C GLN A 155 7.66 -24.19 6.45
N GLY A 156 7.26 -24.93 7.49
CA GLY A 156 7.88 -24.91 8.82
C GLY A 156 7.37 -23.79 9.73
N TRP A 157 6.20 -23.23 9.45
CA TRP A 157 5.54 -22.18 10.23
C TRP A 157 4.16 -22.66 10.72
N ASP A 158 4.18 -23.57 11.68
CA ASP A 158 2.99 -24.19 12.29
C ASP A 158 2.16 -23.23 13.14
N ASP A 159 2.77 -22.17 13.67
CA ASP A 159 2.10 -21.14 14.47
C ASP A 159 1.40 -20.05 13.63
N ILE A 160 1.48 -20.14 12.28
CA ILE A 160 0.94 -19.14 11.37
C ILE A 160 -0.18 -19.77 10.53
N THR A 161 -1.35 -19.16 10.59
CA THR A 161 -2.55 -19.56 9.83
C THR A 161 -2.94 -18.49 8.85
N TRP A 162 -3.58 -18.88 7.75
CA TRP A 162 -4.05 -17.95 6.73
C TRP A 162 -5.50 -18.23 6.34
N LYS A 163 -6.19 -17.16 5.95
CA LYS A 163 -7.51 -17.18 5.35
C LYS A 163 -7.53 -16.23 4.16
N CYS A 164 -7.88 -16.73 2.99
CA CYS A 164 -8.02 -15.94 1.78
C CYS A 164 -9.44 -16.06 1.24
N THR A 165 -10.01 -14.93 0.84
CA THR A 165 -11.30 -14.87 0.17
C THR A 165 -11.11 -14.25 -1.21
N ILE A 166 -11.47 -15.02 -2.24
CA ILE A 166 -11.51 -14.57 -3.63
C ILE A 166 -12.94 -14.09 -3.89
N HIS A 167 -13.11 -12.79 -4.07
CA HIS A 167 -14.39 -12.14 -4.31
C HIS A 167 -14.68 -12.03 -5.80
N PHE A 168 -15.90 -12.41 -6.17
CA PHE A 168 -16.49 -12.04 -7.44
C PHE A 168 -16.91 -10.57 -7.38
N ILE A 169 -16.54 -9.79 -8.41
CA ILE A 169 -16.89 -8.37 -8.48
C ILE A 169 -18.21 -8.26 -9.24
N GLU A 170 -19.22 -7.68 -8.59
CA GLU A 170 -20.47 -7.28 -9.24
C GLU A 170 -20.43 -5.77 -9.51
N LEU A 171 -20.55 -5.40 -10.77
CA LEU A 171 -20.59 -4.00 -11.19
C LEU A 171 -22.02 -3.46 -11.12
N PRO A 172 -22.19 -2.17 -10.79
CA PRO A 172 -23.50 -1.53 -10.79
C PRO A 172 -24.15 -1.58 -12.17
N GLU A 173 -25.48 -1.58 -12.18
CA GLU A 173 -26.25 -1.43 -13.41
C GLU A 173 -26.06 -0.03 -13.99
N TYR A 174 -26.16 0.10 -15.33
CA TYR A 174 -25.97 1.38 -16.01
C TYR A 174 -26.85 2.50 -15.44
N ASN A 175 -28.10 2.19 -15.05
CA ASN A 175 -29.02 3.16 -14.47
C ASN A 175 -28.51 3.76 -13.14
N GLN A 176 -27.80 2.96 -12.32
CA GLN A 176 -27.23 3.44 -11.07
C GLN A 176 -26.03 4.36 -11.32
N LEU A 177 -25.32 4.15 -12.43
CA LEU A 177 -24.24 5.04 -12.85
C LEU A 177 -24.78 6.36 -13.39
N ILE A 178 -25.91 6.36 -14.10
CA ILE A 178 -26.60 7.59 -14.51
C ILE A 178 -27.01 8.40 -13.27
N GLU A 179 -27.66 7.77 -12.30
CA GLU A 179 -28.08 8.44 -11.06
C GLU A 179 -26.88 9.05 -10.31
N ALA A 180 -25.79 8.29 -10.16
CA ALA A 180 -24.57 8.78 -9.52
C ALA A 180 -23.89 9.92 -10.31
N LYS A 181 -24.01 9.94 -11.64
CA LYS A 181 -23.51 11.03 -12.49
C LYS A 181 -24.37 12.28 -12.32
N ASP A 182 -25.69 12.13 -12.42
CA ASP A 182 -26.64 13.23 -12.30
C ASP A 182 -26.50 13.93 -10.92
N ASP A 183 -26.27 13.17 -9.85
CA ASP A 183 -25.97 13.70 -8.50
C ASP A 183 -24.67 14.56 -8.47
N VAL A 184 -23.64 14.13 -9.22
CA VAL A 184 -22.35 14.84 -9.30
C VAL A 184 -22.49 16.12 -10.13
N ASP A 185 -23.23 16.08 -11.23
CA ASP A 185 -23.46 17.24 -12.09
C ASP A 185 -24.33 18.29 -11.38
N GLU A 186 -25.34 17.86 -10.61
CA GLU A 186 -26.15 18.74 -9.75
C GLU A 186 -25.29 19.40 -8.66
N ALA A 187 -24.35 18.65 -8.06
CA ALA A 187 -23.43 19.18 -7.07
C ALA A 187 -22.35 20.11 -7.66
N ALA A 188 -21.95 19.89 -8.91
CA ALA A 188 -20.99 20.72 -9.64
C ALA A 188 -21.60 22.02 -10.17
N GLY A 189 -22.93 22.14 -10.17
CA GLY A 189 -23.65 23.30 -10.71
C GLY A 189 -23.51 23.42 -12.23
N ASP A 190 -23.41 22.28 -12.92
CA ASP A 190 -23.35 22.24 -14.38
C ASP A 190 -24.71 22.66 -14.98
N ASP A 191 -24.68 23.47 -16.03
CA ASP A 191 -25.89 24.08 -16.62
C ASP A 191 -26.52 23.10 -17.63
N ASP A 192 -27.74 22.61 -17.32
CA ASP A 192 -28.56 21.59 -18.02
C ASP A 192 -28.73 21.75 -19.56
N ASN A 193 -28.16 22.78 -20.19
CA ASN A 193 -28.42 23.18 -21.57
C ASN A 193 -27.26 22.93 -22.55
N MET A 194 -26.14 22.37 -22.11
CA MET A 194 -25.01 22.07 -22.99
C MET A 194 -24.57 20.61 -22.76
N MET A 195 -24.94 19.71 -23.69
CA MET A 195 -24.40 18.33 -23.70
C MET A 195 -22.89 18.40 -23.95
N ASP A 196 -22.11 18.23 -22.88
CA ASP A 196 -20.66 18.20 -22.95
C ASP A 196 -20.16 16.95 -23.70
N ALA A 197 -18.92 16.99 -24.16
CA ALA A 197 -18.25 15.82 -24.72
C ALA A 197 -18.25 14.64 -23.73
N GLY A 198 -18.18 14.91 -22.42
CA GLY A 198 -18.33 13.91 -21.37
C GLY A 198 -19.68 13.19 -21.39
N ASP A 199 -20.78 13.93 -21.57
CA ASP A 199 -22.13 13.37 -21.62
C ASP A 199 -22.37 12.48 -22.83
N GLN A 200 -21.84 12.89 -23.98
CA GLN A 200 -21.94 12.11 -25.21
C GLN A 200 -21.14 10.81 -25.10
N ALA A 201 -19.94 10.87 -24.53
CA ALA A 201 -19.12 9.68 -24.27
C ALA A 201 -19.80 8.74 -23.25
N PHE A 202 -20.39 9.28 -22.19
CA PHE A 202 -21.10 8.50 -21.17
C PHE A 202 -22.37 7.85 -21.72
N ALA A 203 -23.16 8.57 -22.54
CA ALA A 203 -24.31 8.01 -23.24
C ALA A 203 -23.88 6.88 -24.20
N GLY A 204 -22.71 7.02 -24.86
CA GLY A 204 -22.09 5.98 -25.67
C GLY A 204 -21.77 4.71 -24.88
N LEU A 205 -21.25 4.85 -23.65
CA LEU A 205 -21.00 3.73 -22.74
C LEU A 205 -22.28 2.94 -22.45
N GLY A 206 -23.44 3.59 -22.35
CA GLY A 206 -24.72 2.92 -22.11
C GLY A 206 -25.08 1.84 -23.14
N MET A 207 -24.68 2.03 -24.41
CA MET A 207 -24.95 1.06 -25.48
C MET A 207 -24.12 -0.21 -25.33
N VAL A 208 -22.91 -0.09 -24.81
CA VAL A 208 -21.94 -1.19 -24.65
C VAL A 208 -21.77 -1.66 -23.20
N TRP A 209 -22.41 -0.99 -22.23
CA TRP A 209 -22.20 -1.20 -20.80
C TRP A 209 -22.48 -2.65 -20.40
N ALA A 210 -23.54 -3.27 -20.91
CA ALA A 210 -23.86 -4.66 -20.58
C ALA A 210 -22.73 -5.63 -21.01
N MET A 211 -22.11 -5.38 -22.17
CA MET A 211 -20.98 -6.18 -22.67
C MET A 211 -19.71 -5.93 -21.85
N ILE A 212 -19.41 -4.65 -21.57
CA ILE A 212 -18.26 -4.25 -20.75
C ILE A 212 -18.40 -4.83 -19.34
N LYS A 213 -19.59 -4.72 -18.75
CA LYS A 213 -19.92 -5.24 -17.43
C LYS A 213 -19.63 -6.73 -17.34
N GLU A 214 -20.25 -7.54 -18.21
CA GLU A 214 -20.05 -8.99 -18.20
C GLU A 214 -18.57 -9.36 -18.34
N ALA A 215 -17.84 -8.67 -19.23
CA ALA A 215 -16.44 -8.94 -19.43
C ALA A 215 -15.54 -8.51 -18.26
N ILE A 216 -15.80 -7.37 -17.62
CA ILE A 216 -15.04 -6.92 -16.44
C ILE A 216 -15.35 -7.81 -15.23
N GLU A 217 -16.62 -8.13 -15.00
CA GLU A 217 -17.03 -9.06 -13.94
C GLU A 217 -16.43 -10.45 -14.15
N ALA A 218 -16.28 -10.90 -15.40
CA ALA A 218 -15.60 -12.16 -15.70
C ALA A 218 -14.06 -12.06 -15.58
N ALA A 219 -13.47 -10.91 -15.94
CA ALA A 219 -12.03 -10.75 -16.06
C ALA A 219 -11.33 -10.40 -14.74
N ILE A 220 -12.00 -9.72 -13.81
CA ILE A 220 -11.37 -9.21 -12.59
C ILE A 220 -11.86 -9.98 -11.36
N ARG A 221 -10.94 -10.36 -10.48
CA ARG A 221 -11.26 -10.80 -9.11
C ARG A 221 -10.50 -9.96 -8.10
N LYS A 222 -11.15 -9.70 -6.98
CA LYS A 222 -10.52 -9.13 -5.80
C LYS A 222 -10.15 -10.26 -4.86
N VAL A 223 -8.93 -10.25 -4.32
CA VAL A 223 -8.45 -11.26 -3.38
C VAL A 223 -8.03 -10.59 -2.10
N ASP A 224 -8.71 -10.97 -1.02
CA ASP A 224 -8.38 -10.54 0.33
C ASP A 224 -7.72 -11.71 1.05
N CYS A 225 -6.43 -11.60 1.36
CA CYS A 225 -5.69 -12.61 2.09
C CYS A 225 -5.27 -12.06 3.45
N GLU A 226 -5.47 -12.88 4.47
CA GLU A 226 -5.20 -12.53 5.84
C GLU A 226 -4.36 -13.62 6.51
N VAL A 227 -3.26 -13.21 7.13
CA VAL A 227 -2.34 -14.06 7.87
C VAL A 227 -2.42 -13.70 9.34
N GLN A 228 -2.56 -14.71 10.19
CA GLN A 228 -2.66 -14.58 11.64
C GLN A 228 -1.54 -15.36 12.31
N TRP A 229 -0.92 -14.77 13.33
CA TRP A 229 0.09 -15.42 14.16
C TRP A 229 0.03 -14.89 15.60
N THR A 230 0.63 -15.61 16.54
CA THR A 230 0.73 -15.17 17.93
C THR A 230 2.14 -14.66 18.25
N SER A 231 2.28 -13.40 18.66
CA SER A 231 3.56 -12.85 19.12
C SER A 231 3.43 -12.36 20.57
N GLY A 232 4.19 -12.97 21.49
CA GLY A 232 4.17 -12.59 22.91
C GLY A 232 2.83 -12.81 23.63
N GLY A 233 1.98 -13.72 23.13
CA GLY A 233 0.64 -13.99 23.67
C GLY A 233 -0.45 -13.05 23.16
N ILE A 234 -0.13 -12.21 22.17
CA ILE A 234 -1.09 -11.35 21.48
C ILE A 234 -1.25 -11.88 20.07
N GLU A 235 -2.50 -12.08 19.65
CA GLU A 235 -2.81 -12.40 18.25
C GLU A 235 -2.57 -11.17 17.38
N GLN A 236 -1.80 -11.38 16.32
CA GLN A 236 -1.47 -10.38 15.32
C GLN A 236 -2.07 -10.80 13.99
N ARG A 237 -2.37 -9.81 13.16
CA ARG A 237 -3.02 -9.99 11.86
C ARG A 237 -2.32 -9.12 10.83
N TYR A 238 -2.04 -9.70 9.68
CA TYR A 238 -1.53 -9.02 8.50
C TYR A 238 -2.48 -9.31 7.34
N ALA A 239 -3.00 -8.26 6.71
CA ALA A 239 -3.93 -8.38 5.60
C ALA A 239 -3.33 -7.73 4.36
N ILE A 240 -3.47 -8.41 3.23
CA ILE A 240 -3.07 -7.94 1.91
C ILE A 240 -4.25 -8.13 0.95
N GLN A 241 -4.53 -7.08 0.19
CA GLN A 241 -5.55 -7.07 -0.84
C GLN A 241 -4.87 -6.92 -2.20
N THR A 242 -5.26 -7.77 -3.15
CA THR A 242 -4.78 -7.69 -4.53
C THR A 242 -5.93 -7.92 -5.52
N PHE A 243 -5.69 -7.57 -6.78
CA PHE A 243 -6.63 -7.80 -7.87
C PHE A 243 -5.95 -8.65 -8.93
N TRP A 244 -6.64 -9.71 -9.35
CA TRP A 244 -6.20 -10.56 -10.46
C TRP A 244 -7.02 -10.27 -11.70
N THR A 245 -6.37 -10.34 -12.86
CA THR A 245 -7.00 -10.07 -14.15
C THR A 245 -6.73 -11.19 -15.15
N ASP A 246 -7.77 -11.60 -15.89
CA ASP A 246 -7.63 -12.49 -17.05
C ASP A 246 -7.57 -11.67 -18.36
N PRO A 247 -6.40 -11.61 -19.02
CA PRO A 247 -6.26 -10.87 -20.26
C PRO A 247 -7.06 -11.47 -21.42
N MET A 248 -7.44 -12.76 -21.36
CA MET A 248 -8.26 -13.37 -22.42
C MET A 248 -9.72 -12.97 -22.32
N ALA A 249 -10.25 -12.81 -21.10
CA ALA A 249 -11.62 -12.34 -20.91
C ALA A 249 -11.81 -10.89 -21.37
N LEU A 250 -10.75 -10.07 -21.26
CA LEU A 250 -10.79 -8.65 -21.62
C LEU A 250 -10.71 -8.38 -23.14
N GLN A 251 -10.11 -9.30 -23.92
CA GLN A 251 -9.97 -9.13 -25.39
C GLN A 251 -11.31 -9.06 -26.12
N ASN A 252 -12.36 -9.66 -25.56
CA ASN A 252 -13.70 -9.60 -26.15
C ASN A 252 -14.30 -8.18 -26.08
N VAL A 253 -13.83 -7.34 -25.15
CA VAL A 253 -14.26 -5.94 -25.03
C VAL A 253 -13.53 -5.04 -26.03
N SER A 254 -12.22 -5.24 -26.20
CA SER A 254 -11.42 -4.42 -27.14
C SER A 254 -11.84 -4.65 -28.60
N ALA A 255 -12.18 -5.89 -28.95
CA ALA A 255 -12.67 -6.21 -30.29
C ALA A 255 -14.02 -5.56 -30.60
N ALA A 256 -14.82 -5.21 -29.60
CA ALA A 256 -16.09 -4.51 -29.78
C ALA A 256 -15.92 -2.98 -29.88
N SER A 257 -14.81 -2.42 -29.40
CA SER A 257 -14.48 -0.99 -29.52
C SER A 257 -13.72 -0.64 -30.81
N ASP A 258 -13.03 -1.60 -31.42
CA ASP A 258 -12.21 -1.36 -32.63
C ASP A 258 -13.03 -1.29 -33.94
N ASP A 259 -14.32 -1.62 -33.93
CA ASP A 259 -15.20 -1.59 -35.12
C ASP A 259 -15.99 -0.28 -35.30
N GLU A 260 -15.87 0.70 -34.40
CA GLU A 260 -16.63 1.97 -34.47
C GLU A 260 -15.75 3.23 -34.27
N PHE A 261 -14.58 3.24 -34.91
CA PHE A 261 -13.88 4.48 -35.26
C PHE A 261 -13.28 4.36 -36.65
N THR A 262 -14.13 4.03 -37.64
CA THR A 262 -13.79 4.36 -39.01
C THR A 262 -14.03 5.86 -39.16
N ASP A 263 -12.94 6.62 -39.30
CA ASP A 263 -12.97 8.00 -39.81
C ASP A 263 -13.69 8.04 -41.16
N GLU A 264 -15.02 8.14 -41.14
CA GLU A 264 -15.81 8.44 -42.33
C GLU A 264 -15.64 9.94 -42.64
N ASP A 265 -14.65 10.21 -43.49
CA ASP A 265 -14.61 11.24 -44.53
C ASP A 265 -15.54 12.47 -44.33
N ASP A 266 -15.03 13.54 -43.70
CA ASP A 266 -15.52 14.91 -43.95
C ASP A 266 -14.62 15.58 -45.00
N ASP A 267 -14.72 15.08 -46.25
CA ASP A 267 -14.25 15.77 -47.46
C ASP A 267 -15.26 16.87 -47.82
N SER A 268 -15.22 17.99 -47.09
CA SER A 268 -15.87 19.22 -47.51
C SER A 268 -14.87 20.15 -48.20
N GLY A 269 -14.77 19.94 -49.51
CA GLY A 269 -13.84 20.64 -50.40
C GLY A 269 -13.92 22.16 -50.37
N THR A 270 -12.74 22.78 -50.34
CA THR A 270 -12.52 24.14 -50.83
C THR A 270 -11.40 24.13 -51.86
N THR A 271 -11.78 24.08 -53.14
CA THR A 271 -10.92 24.39 -54.28
C THR A 271 -10.64 25.90 -54.32
N GLU A 272 -9.38 26.34 -54.20
CA GLU A 272 -8.87 27.49 -54.96
C GLU A 272 -7.37 27.31 -55.24
N ASP A 273 -7.04 27.50 -56.52
CA ASP A 273 -5.74 27.36 -57.18
C ASP A 273 -4.62 28.22 -56.58
N SER A 274 -3.38 27.74 -56.60
CA SER A 274 -2.26 28.45 -57.26
C SER A 274 -0.98 27.61 -57.40
N ASP A 275 -0.40 27.71 -58.59
CA ASP A 275 0.81 27.07 -59.10
C ASP A 275 2.07 27.23 -58.24
N THR A 276 2.93 26.20 -58.19
CA THR A 276 4.34 26.38 -58.58
C THR A 276 5.05 25.07 -58.91
N SER A 277 5.95 25.17 -59.86
CA SER A 277 6.56 24.12 -60.66
C SER A 277 7.93 23.64 -60.14
N SER A 278 8.41 22.57 -60.78
CA SER A 278 9.78 22.02 -60.81
C SER A 278 10.14 21.07 -59.66
N SER A 279 10.83 19.94 -59.85
CA SER A 279 11.70 19.51 -60.94
C SER A 279 11.84 17.99 -60.97
N SER A 280 12.06 17.49 -62.18
CA SER A 280 12.36 16.10 -62.55
C SER A 280 13.83 15.72 -62.30
N SER A 281 14.08 14.53 -61.75
CA SER A 281 15.26 13.68 -62.08
C SER A 281 14.96 12.26 -61.56
N SER A 282 14.70 11.24 -62.38
CA SER A 282 15.54 10.49 -63.33
C SER A 282 16.38 9.36 -62.71
N GLY A 283 15.95 8.11 -62.97
CA GLY A 283 16.79 6.89 -62.99
C GLY A 283 17.01 6.21 -61.63
N THR A 284 17.11 4.88 -61.48
CA THR A 284 17.30 3.79 -62.43
C THR A 284 16.93 2.45 -61.74
N SER A 285 16.46 1.52 -62.57
CA SER A 285 16.18 0.11 -62.35
C SER A 285 17.32 -0.73 -61.73
N THR A 286 16.99 -1.80 -60.99
CA THR A 286 17.62 -3.15 -60.86
C THR A 286 17.07 -3.81 -59.58
N LYS A 287 16.03 -4.66 -59.59
CA LYS A 287 15.86 -6.06 -60.04
C LYS A 287 17.02 -7.03 -59.71
N SER A 288 16.67 -8.03 -58.88
CA SER A 288 17.26 -9.37 -58.69
C SER A 288 18.53 -9.51 -57.83
N MET A 289 18.43 -10.21 -56.69
CA MET A 289 18.80 -11.64 -56.63
C MET A 289 18.33 -12.29 -55.32
N GLN A 290 17.66 -13.43 -55.51
CA GLN A 290 17.16 -14.35 -54.50
C GLN A 290 18.22 -15.45 -54.30
N VAL A 291 18.59 -15.75 -53.06
CA VAL A 291 19.33 -16.98 -52.72
C VAL A 291 18.71 -17.54 -51.44
N GLY A 292 17.87 -18.57 -51.63
CA GLY A 292 17.57 -19.55 -50.60
C GLY A 292 18.67 -20.63 -50.62
N VAL A 293 19.02 -21.12 -49.45
CA VAL A 293 19.77 -22.37 -49.28
C VAL A 293 19.09 -23.16 -48.18
N ASP A 294 18.35 -24.18 -48.60
CA ASP A 294 17.97 -25.33 -47.79
C ASP A 294 19.19 -26.24 -47.58
N LYS A 295 19.48 -26.59 -46.33
CA LYS A 295 19.71 -27.98 -45.90
C LYS A 295 19.73 -28.10 -44.38
#